data_AF-A0A285FXM3-F1
#
_entry.id   AF-A0A285FXM3-F1
#
_cell.length_a   1.000
_cell.length_b   1.000
_cell.length_c   1.000
_cell.angle_alpha   90.00
_cell.angle_beta   90.00
_cell.angle_gamma   90.00
#
_symmetry.space_group_name_H-M   'P 1'
#
loop_
_entity.id
_entity.type
_entity.pdbx_description
1 polymer ?
#
loop_
_entity_poly.entity_id
_entity_poly.type
_entity_poly.pdbx_seq_one_letter_code
_entity_poly.pdbx_strand_id
1 'polypeptide(L)'
;MIKIIIEKSIQEFSQLISSTEEPVPAGGSTIATTALLGVSLLKLASKVSKITIDLEKLEQIEKNLLQAIDGDVQAFKLNQQKQFKDLQTLQLIIDIPLEIAKNSSLALRLASQIKPDIKKSVRADYQIAIFNLRASIKGALAIIDSNYQFFTADECIQQVRKEVEELNNFLLKQK
;
A
#
# COMPACT_ATOMS: atom_id res chain seq x y z
N MET A 1 -2.40 -1.50 18.59
CA MET A 1 -3.10 -1.08 17.36
C MET A 1 -4.49 -1.69 17.39
N ILE A 2 -5.53 -0.89 17.18
CA ILE A 2 -6.91 -1.40 17.08
C ILE A 2 -7.03 -2.12 15.75
N LYS A 3 -7.52 -3.37 15.77
CA LYS A 3 -7.75 -4.16 14.57
C LYS A 3 -9.18 -3.95 14.10
N ILE A 4 -9.38 -3.52 12.86
CA ILE A 4 -10.71 -3.16 12.33
C ILE A 4 -11.09 -4.07 11.17
N ILE A 5 -10.18 -4.22 10.21
CA ILE A 5 -10.34 -4.94 8.96
C ILE A 5 -9.54 -6.24 8.97
N ILE A 6 -8.35 -6.27 9.59
CA ILE A 6 -7.42 -7.41 9.52
C ILE A 6 -8.04 -8.72 10.05
N GLU A 7 -8.99 -8.64 10.97
CA GLU A 7 -9.66 -9.81 11.56
C GLU A 7 -10.98 -10.17 10.88
N LYS A 8 -11.37 -9.41 9.84
CA LYS A 8 -12.59 -9.68 9.06
C LYS A 8 -12.29 -10.63 7.92
N SER A 9 -13.32 -11.38 7.52
CA SER A 9 -13.28 -12.16 6.28
C SER A 9 -13.22 -11.23 5.05
N ILE A 10 -12.74 -11.77 3.92
CA ILE A 10 -12.74 -11.06 2.63
C ILE A 10 -14.17 -10.63 2.25
N GLN A 11 -15.17 -11.46 2.57
CA GLN A 11 -16.58 -11.16 2.30
C GLN A 11 -17.05 -9.93 3.11
N GLU A 12 -16.76 -9.89 4.41
CA GLU A 12 -17.11 -8.74 5.25
C GLU A 12 -16.35 -7.49 4.81
N PHE A 13 -15.07 -7.60 4.48
CA PHE A 13 -14.30 -6.45 3.99
C PHE A 13 -14.89 -5.90 2.69
N SER A 14 -15.27 -6.76 1.75
CA SER A 14 -15.92 -6.36 0.50
C SER A 14 -17.28 -5.68 0.74
N GLN A 15 -18.07 -6.18 1.69
CA GLN A 15 -19.35 -5.57 2.07
C GLN A 15 -19.15 -4.19 2.70
N LEU A 16 -18.12 -4.03 3.53
CA LEU A 16 -17.80 -2.74 4.14
C LEU A 16 -17.35 -1.71 3.10
N ILE A 17 -16.50 -2.08 2.13
CA ILE A 17 -16.05 -1.18 1.06
C ILE A 17 -17.22 -0.71 0.19
N SER A 18 -18.21 -1.58 -0.05
CA SER A 18 -19.36 -1.27 -0.90
C SER A 18 -20.53 -0.64 -0.14
N SER A 19 -20.39 -0.44 1.18
CA SER A 19 -21.42 0.21 1.99
C SER A 19 -21.45 1.71 1.74
N THR A 20 -22.66 2.28 1.69
CA THR A 20 -22.87 3.73 1.65
C THR A 20 -23.11 4.33 3.04
N GLU A 21 -23.16 3.50 4.09
CA GLU A 21 -23.44 3.94 5.46
C GLU A 21 -22.23 4.60 6.12
N GLU A 22 -21.03 4.09 5.83
CA GLU A 22 -19.77 4.57 6.39
C GLU A 22 -18.77 4.84 5.25
N PRO A 23 -18.03 5.96 5.28
CA PRO A 23 -17.09 6.32 4.21
C PRO A 23 -15.78 5.50 4.23
N VAL A 24 -15.53 4.73 5.29
CA VAL A 24 -14.36 3.86 5.43
C VAL A 24 -14.74 2.51 6.06
N PRO A 25 -14.10 1.39 5.68
CA PRO A 25 -12.95 1.26 4.78
C PRO A 25 -13.26 1.61 3.31
N ALA A 26 -12.26 2.15 2.60
CA ALA A 26 -12.37 2.48 1.18
C ALA A 26 -11.05 2.21 0.44
N GLY A 27 -10.65 3.12 -0.46
CA GLY A 27 -9.49 2.97 -1.33
C GLY A 27 -8.18 2.63 -0.60
N GLY A 28 -7.85 3.33 0.49
CA GLY A 28 -6.57 3.15 1.20
C GLY A 28 -6.40 1.74 1.80
N SER A 29 -7.37 1.29 2.58
CA SER A 29 -7.41 -0.08 3.10
C SER A 29 -7.41 -1.14 1.98
N THR A 30 -8.03 -0.86 0.83
CA THR A 30 -8.08 -1.78 -0.33
C THR A 30 -6.70 -1.92 -0.99
N ILE A 31 -5.99 -0.82 -1.21
CA ILE A 31 -4.66 -0.88 -1.83
C ILE A 31 -3.59 -1.43 -0.89
N ALA A 32 -3.72 -1.23 0.42
CA ALA A 32 -2.87 -1.84 1.43
C ALA A 32 -3.06 -3.36 1.44
N THR A 33 -4.30 -3.82 1.41
CA THR A 33 -4.65 -5.24 1.28
C THR A 33 -4.13 -5.82 -0.03
N THR A 34 -4.29 -5.09 -1.14
CA THR A 34 -3.76 -5.50 -2.46
C THR A 34 -2.24 -5.66 -2.43
N ALA A 35 -1.52 -4.74 -1.77
CA ALA A 35 -0.07 -4.81 -1.63
C ALA A 35 0.34 -6.03 -0.79
N LEU A 36 -0.37 -6.29 0.32
CA LEU A 36 -0.15 -7.44 1.19
C LEU A 36 -0.31 -8.77 0.43
N LEU A 37 -1.34 -8.89 -0.41
CA LEU A 37 -1.54 -10.04 -1.29
C LEU A 37 -0.40 -10.16 -2.31
N GLY A 38 0.08 -9.04 -2.86
CA GLY A 38 1.25 -9.02 -3.72
C GLY A 38 2.52 -9.56 -3.05
N VAL A 39 2.81 -9.11 -1.82
CA VAL A 39 3.94 -9.61 -1.00
C VAL A 39 3.80 -11.10 -0.71
N SER A 40 2.59 -11.56 -0.39
CA SER A 40 2.31 -12.96 -0.10
C SER A 40 2.58 -13.88 -1.31
N LEU A 41 2.15 -13.48 -2.51
CA LEU A 41 2.43 -14.20 -3.76
C LEU A 41 3.92 -14.18 -4.11
N LEU A 42 4.61 -13.06 -3.85
CA LEU A 42 6.05 -12.97 -4.04
C LEU A 42 6.82 -13.95 -3.13
N LYS A 43 6.43 -14.06 -1.85
CA LYS A 43 6.98 -15.05 -0.91
C LYS A 43 6.72 -16.48 -1.41
N LEU A 44 5.50 -16.78 -1.88
CA LEU A 44 5.15 -18.08 -2.46
C LEU A 44 6.06 -18.43 -3.66
N ALA A 45 6.13 -17.53 -4.64
CA ALA A 45 6.91 -17.75 -5.86
C ALA A 45 8.41 -17.97 -5.56
N SER A 46 8.95 -17.22 -4.60
CA SER A 46 10.34 -17.36 -4.13
C SER A 46 10.57 -18.71 -3.46
N LYS A 47 9.70 -19.14 -2.55
CA LYS A 47 9.77 -20.43 -1.84
C LYS A 47 9.71 -21.62 -2.80
N VAL A 48 8.74 -21.61 -3.73
CA VAL A 48 8.59 -22.70 -4.71
C VAL A 48 9.79 -22.75 -5.67
N SER A 49 10.32 -21.58 -6.04
CA SER A 49 11.50 -21.48 -6.89
C SER A 49 12.81 -21.82 -6.16
N LYS A 50 12.80 -21.88 -4.82
CA LYS A 50 13.98 -22.07 -3.95
C LYS A 50 15.01 -20.95 -4.14
N ILE A 51 14.54 -19.72 -4.30
CA ILE A 51 15.38 -18.53 -4.48
C ILE A 51 15.54 -17.83 -3.13
N THR A 52 16.76 -17.38 -2.84
CA THR A 52 17.02 -16.50 -1.71
C THR A 52 16.53 -15.10 -2.03
N ILE A 53 15.58 -14.62 -1.25
CA ILE A 53 15.11 -13.22 -1.21
C ILE A 53 15.31 -12.72 0.22
N ASP A 54 15.44 -11.40 0.40
CA ASP A 54 15.50 -10.78 1.73
C ASP A 54 14.15 -10.96 2.45
N LEU A 55 14.01 -12.08 3.17
CA LEU A 55 12.79 -12.46 3.88
C LEU A 55 12.50 -11.55 5.06
N GLU A 56 13.52 -11.12 5.80
CA GLU A 56 13.37 -10.17 6.91
C GLU A 56 12.77 -8.86 6.41
N LYS A 57 13.25 -8.37 5.25
CA LYS A 57 12.67 -7.17 4.64
C LYS A 57 11.23 -7.39 4.18
N LEU A 58 10.91 -8.53 3.58
CA LEU A 58 9.52 -8.84 3.19
C LEU A 58 8.59 -8.97 4.40
N GLU A 59 9.05 -9.51 5.53
CA GLU A 59 8.29 -9.60 6.77
C GLU A 59 8.05 -8.22 7.39
N GLN A 60 9.05 -7.34 7.35
CA GLN A 60 8.87 -5.95 7.79
C GLN A 60 7.87 -5.21 6.89
N ILE A 61 7.95 -5.40 5.58
CA ILE A 61 6.96 -4.85 4.63
C ILE A 61 5.57 -5.37 4.93
N GLU A 62 5.42 -6.68 5.17
CA GLU A 62 4.14 -7.31 5.51
C GLU A 62 3.53 -6.70 6.78
N LYS A 63 4.35 -6.52 7.82
CA LYS A 63 3.95 -5.86 9.06
C LYS A 63 3.48 -4.42 8.83
N ASN A 64 4.23 -3.63 8.06
CA ASN A 64 3.88 -2.24 7.73
C ASN A 64 2.56 -2.18 6.94
N LEU A 65 2.37 -3.06 5.96
CA LEU A 65 1.14 -3.11 5.17
C LEU A 65 -0.07 -3.51 6.01
N LEU A 66 0.07 -4.51 6.89
CA LEU A 66 -0.98 -4.86 7.85
C LEU A 66 -1.35 -3.65 8.71
N GLN A 67 -0.36 -2.94 9.23
CA GLN A 67 -0.59 -1.72 10.01
C GLN A 67 -1.33 -0.64 9.21
N ALA A 68 -0.98 -0.47 7.93
CA ALA A 68 -1.60 0.51 7.05
C ALA A 68 -3.07 0.20 6.73
N ILE A 69 -3.48 -1.07 6.66
CA ILE A 69 -4.88 -1.46 6.39
C ILE A 69 -5.84 -0.81 7.41
N ASP A 70 -5.55 -0.97 8.70
CA ASP A 70 -6.36 -0.40 9.77
C ASP A 70 -6.01 1.06 10.07
N GLY A 71 -4.76 1.44 9.82
CA GLY A 71 -4.29 2.81 9.95
C GLY A 71 -5.06 3.78 9.06
N ASP A 72 -5.34 3.41 7.81
CA ASP A 72 -6.11 4.24 6.86
C ASP A 72 -7.51 4.58 7.41
N VAL A 73 -8.21 3.56 7.92
CA VAL A 73 -9.54 3.73 8.53
C VAL A 73 -9.47 4.65 9.75
N GLN A 74 -8.45 4.47 10.60
CA GLN A 74 -8.26 5.27 11.81
C GLN A 74 -7.93 6.73 11.47
N ALA A 75 -7.02 6.96 10.54
CA ALA A 75 -6.62 8.30 10.10
C ALA A 75 -7.81 9.07 9.51
N PHE A 76 -8.63 8.41 8.68
CA PHE A 76 -9.82 9.04 8.13
C PHE A 76 -10.84 9.40 9.21
N LYS A 77 -11.19 8.45 10.11
CA LYS A 77 -12.16 8.71 11.19
C LYS A 77 -11.70 9.83 12.12
N LEU A 78 -10.40 9.86 12.45
CA LEU A 78 -9.83 10.92 13.28
C LEU A 78 -9.93 12.29 12.58
N ASN A 79 -9.60 12.38 11.29
CA ASN A 79 -9.74 13.63 10.55
C ASN A 79 -11.20 14.07 10.39
N GLN A 80 -12.12 13.13 10.18
CA GLN A 80 -13.54 13.43 10.13
C GLN A 80 -14.04 14.05 11.45
N GLN A 81 -13.65 13.47 12.60
CA GLN A 81 -13.96 14.03 13.92
C GLN A 81 -13.38 15.45 14.10
N LYS A 82 -12.21 15.72 13.52
CA LYS A 82 -11.52 17.02 13.53
C LYS A 82 -11.93 17.94 12.38
N GLN A 83 -12.93 17.56 11.59
CA GLN A 83 -13.42 18.31 10.42
C GLN A 83 -12.32 18.68 9.41
N PHE A 84 -11.26 17.87 9.31
CA PHE A 84 -10.12 18.12 8.42
C PHE A 84 -9.44 19.49 8.64
N LYS A 85 -9.39 19.97 9.89
CA LYS A 85 -8.78 21.27 10.26
C LYS A 85 -7.50 21.15 11.09
N ASP A 86 -7.20 19.95 11.59
CA ASP A 86 -6.04 19.71 12.44
C ASP A 86 -4.87 19.20 11.60
N LEU A 87 -3.78 19.96 11.56
CA LEU A 87 -2.62 19.67 10.71
C LEU A 87 -1.94 18.33 11.07
N GLN A 88 -1.90 17.97 12.36
CA GLN A 88 -1.26 16.73 12.80
C GLN A 88 -2.06 15.52 12.33
N THR A 89 -3.39 15.58 12.43
CA THR A 89 -4.22 14.48 11.93
C THR A 89 -4.24 14.46 10.42
N LEU A 90 -4.24 15.62 9.75
CA LEU A 90 -4.19 15.70 8.29
C LEU A 90 -2.94 14.99 7.77
N GLN A 91 -1.79 15.16 8.41
CA GLN A 91 -0.56 14.48 7.98
C GLN A 91 -0.74 12.95 7.83
N LEU A 92 -1.53 12.31 8.71
CA LEU A 92 -1.81 10.87 8.65
C LEU A 92 -2.50 10.42 7.36
N ILE A 93 -3.38 11.23 6.78
CA ILE A 93 -4.08 10.88 5.53
C ILE A 93 -3.16 10.95 4.31
N ILE A 94 -1.97 11.54 4.44
CA ILE A 94 -0.92 11.49 3.40
C ILE A 94 0.13 10.41 3.73
N ASP A 95 0.57 10.36 4.99
CA ASP A 95 1.67 9.48 5.42
C ASP A 95 1.33 8.00 5.20
N ILE A 96 0.09 7.59 5.48
CA ILE A 96 -0.32 6.19 5.35
C ILE A 96 -0.32 5.72 3.88
N PRO A 97 -0.97 6.42 2.93
CA PRO A 97 -0.81 6.13 1.51
C PRO A 97 0.65 6.15 1.03
N LEU A 98 1.45 7.12 1.50
CA LEU A 98 2.87 7.21 1.14
C LEU A 98 3.65 6.00 1.64
N GLU A 99 3.37 5.53 2.86
CA GLU A 99 3.95 4.30 3.41
C GLU A 99 3.55 3.07 2.59
N ILE A 100 2.29 2.95 2.16
CA ILE A 100 1.83 1.87 1.27
C ILE A 100 2.62 1.89 -0.04
N ALA A 101 2.78 3.07 -0.66
CA ALA A 101 3.53 3.22 -1.90
C ALA A 101 5.01 2.85 -1.74
N LYS A 102 5.65 3.32 -0.67
CA LYS A 102 7.06 3.03 -0.35
C LYS A 102 7.29 1.54 -0.13
N ASN A 103 6.49 0.90 0.73
CA ASN A 103 6.59 -0.53 1.02
C ASN A 103 6.33 -1.37 -0.25
N SER A 104 5.32 -0.99 -1.05
CA SER A 104 5.04 -1.66 -2.33
C SER A 104 6.18 -1.49 -3.32
N SER A 105 6.79 -0.31 -3.41
CA SER A 105 7.95 -0.05 -4.29
C SER A 105 9.19 -0.85 -3.90
N LEU A 106 9.39 -1.05 -2.60
CA LEU A 106 10.48 -1.84 -2.06
C LEU A 106 10.28 -3.34 -2.36
N ALA A 107 9.08 -3.87 -2.13
CA ALA A 107 8.75 -5.24 -2.51
C ALA A 107 8.92 -5.45 -4.03
N LEU A 108 8.54 -4.47 -4.85
CA LEU A 108 8.73 -4.52 -6.30
C LEU A 108 10.21 -4.52 -6.70
N ARG A 109 11.07 -3.77 -5.98
CA ARG A 109 12.53 -3.83 -6.17
C ARG A 109 13.07 -5.23 -5.87
N LEU A 110 12.70 -5.83 -4.73
CA LEU A 110 13.11 -7.19 -4.38
C LEU A 110 12.61 -8.21 -5.43
N ALA A 111 11.38 -8.04 -5.90
CA ALA A 111 10.83 -8.90 -6.94
C ALA A 111 11.60 -8.82 -8.26
N SER A 112 12.12 -7.65 -8.63
CA SER A 112 12.92 -7.47 -9.86
C SER A 112 14.25 -8.22 -9.81
N GLN A 113 14.85 -8.37 -8.63
CA GLN A 113 16.13 -9.05 -8.43
C GLN A 113 16.04 -10.56 -8.67
N ILE A 114 14.89 -11.16 -8.34
CA ILE A 114 14.68 -12.61 -8.45
C ILE A 114 14.04 -13.06 -9.77
N LYS A 115 13.64 -12.10 -10.64
CA LYS A 115 12.89 -12.35 -11.88
C LYS A 115 13.50 -13.44 -12.78
N PRO A 116 14.82 -13.48 -13.03
CA PRO A 116 15.42 -14.47 -13.94
C PRO A 116 15.27 -15.91 -13.44
N ASP A 117 15.19 -16.09 -12.12
CA ASP A 117 15.29 -17.39 -11.46
C ASP A 117 13.91 -18.00 -11.15
N ILE A 118 12.82 -17.27 -11.40
CA ILE A 118 11.45 -17.73 -11.14
C ILE A 118 11.10 -18.96 -11.99
N LYS A 119 10.70 -20.05 -11.32
CA LYS A 119 10.24 -21.28 -11.97
C LYS A 119 9.00 -21.03 -12.82
N LYS A 120 8.92 -21.72 -13.96
CA LYS A 120 7.77 -21.65 -14.88
C LYS A 120 6.43 -21.94 -14.20
N SER A 121 6.41 -22.88 -13.24
CA SER A 121 5.18 -23.31 -12.54
C SER A 121 4.53 -22.24 -11.66
N VAL A 122 5.28 -21.23 -11.21
CA VAL A 122 4.78 -20.12 -10.35
C VAL A 122 4.96 -18.75 -11.02
N ARG A 123 5.20 -18.75 -12.33
CA ARG A 123 5.39 -17.51 -13.09
C ARG A 123 4.13 -16.65 -13.08
N ALA A 124 2.95 -17.26 -13.14
CA ALA A 124 1.69 -16.54 -13.06
C ALA A 124 1.52 -15.85 -11.70
N ASP A 125 1.77 -16.57 -10.61
CA ASP A 125 1.71 -16.03 -9.24
C ASP A 125 2.67 -14.86 -9.05
N TYR A 126 3.91 -15.00 -9.55
CA TYR A 126 4.89 -13.92 -9.56
C TYR A 126 4.38 -12.70 -10.33
N GLN A 127 3.79 -12.88 -11.52
CA GLN A 127 3.28 -11.74 -12.30
C GLN A 127 2.09 -11.05 -11.63
N ILE A 128 1.18 -11.81 -11.01
CA ILE A 128 0.07 -11.25 -10.22
C ILE A 128 0.64 -10.47 -9.03
N ALA A 129 1.70 -10.96 -8.37
CA ALA A 129 2.40 -10.21 -7.33
C ALA A 129 2.88 -8.84 -7.83
N ILE A 130 3.53 -8.80 -9.00
CA ILE A 130 3.98 -7.56 -9.64
C ILE A 130 2.80 -6.62 -9.96
N PHE A 131 1.71 -7.14 -10.52
CA PHE A 131 0.53 -6.34 -10.84
C PHE A 131 -0.10 -5.74 -9.60
N ASN A 132 -0.27 -6.52 -8.53
CA ASN A 132 -0.80 -6.05 -7.26
C ASN A 132 0.07 -4.93 -6.68
N LEU A 133 1.39 -5.13 -6.60
CA LEU A 133 2.31 -4.11 -6.08
C LEU A 133 2.27 -2.82 -6.91
N ARG A 134 2.20 -2.92 -8.24
CA ARG A 134 2.08 -1.74 -9.13
C ARG A 134 0.75 -1.01 -8.97
N ALA A 135 -0.35 -1.76 -8.88
CA ALA A 135 -1.67 -1.21 -8.64
C ALA A 135 -1.72 -0.48 -7.30
N SER A 136 -1.12 -1.07 -6.25
CA SER A 136 -1.04 -0.45 -4.94
C SER A 136 -0.22 0.84 -4.92
N ILE A 137 0.92 0.89 -5.61
CA ILE A 137 1.69 2.15 -5.74
C ILE A 137 0.81 3.21 -6.43
N LYS A 138 0.24 2.90 -7.59
CA LYS A 138 -0.58 3.87 -8.34
C LYS A 138 -1.80 4.34 -7.56
N GLY A 139 -2.49 3.41 -6.90
CA GLY A 139 -3.65 3.72 -6.07
C GLY A 139 -3.27 4.60 -4.87
N ALA A 140 -2.14 4.32 -4.22
CA ALA A 140 -1.64 5.16 -3.14
C ALA A 140 -1.33 6.58 -3.62
N LEU A 141 -0.65 6.72 -4.76
CA LEU A 141 -0.35 8.02 -5.34
C LEU A 141 -1.62 8.80 -5.70
N ALA A 142 -2.67 8.14 -6.21
CA ALA A 142 -3.96 8.77 -6.48
C ALA A 142 -4.67 9.26 -5.20
N ILE A 143 -4.56 8.53 -4.09
CA ILE A 143 -5.10 8.94 -2.80
C ILE A 143 -4.33 10.15 -2.26
N ILE A 144 -3.00 10.14 -2.34
CA ILE A 144 -2.16 11.28 -1.94
C ILE A 144 -2.56 12.54 -2.72
N ASP A 145 -2.70 12.41 -4.05
CA ASP A 145 -3.10 13.53 -4.91
C ASP A 145 -4.46 14.10 -4.53
N SER A 146 -5.44 13.22 -4.27
CA SER A 146 -6.75 13.62 -3.74
C SER A 146 -6.63 14.35 -2.40
N ASN A 147 -5.72 13.92 -1.52
CA ASN A 147 -5.58 14.50 -0.19
C ASN A 147 -4.86 15.84 -0.17
N TYR A 148 -4.12 16.22 -1.22
CA TYR A 148 -3.51 17.54 -1.31
C TYR A 148 -4.50 18.70 -1.20
N GLN A 149 -5.78 18.49 -1.52
CA GLN A 149 -6.82 19.50 -1.36
C GLN A 149 -6.99 20.01 0.08
N PHE A 150 -6.56 19.23 1.08
CA PHE A 150 -6.68 19.58 2.49
C PHE A 150 -5.47 20.36 3.04
N PHE A 151 -4.43 20.58 2.24
CA PHE A 151 -3.18 21.17 2.70
C PHE A 151 -2.84 22.46 1.97
N THR A 152 -2.13 23.33 2.67
CA THR A 152 -1.41 24.45 2.05
C THR A 152 -0.10 23.97 1.42
N ALA A 153 0.42 24.71 0.44
CA ALA A 153 1.72 24.41 -0.18
C ALA A 153 2.88 24.79 0.76
N ASP A 154 3.02 24.05 1.85
CA ASP A 154 4.13 24.16 2.81
C ASP A 154 5.27 23.16 2.53
N GLU A 155 6.35 23.27 3.28
CA GLU A 155 7.57 22.46 3.13
C GLU A 155 7.30 20.95 3.27
N CYS A 156 6.35 20.55 4.13
CA CYS A 156 5.97 19.16 4.32
C CYS A 156 5.38 18.58 3.03
N ILE A 157 4.46 19.30 2.40
CA ILE A 157 3.84 18.87 1.14
C ILE A 157 4.85 18.87 -0.02
N GLN A 158 5.82 19.78 -0.03
CA GLN A 158 6.88 19.76 -1.05
C GLN A 158 7.74 18.50 -0.96
N GLN A 159 8.07 18.07 0.26
CA GLN A 159 8.81 16.82 0.46
C GLN A 159 7.99 15.61 -0.03
N VAL A 160 6.70 15.54 0.31
CA VAL A 160 5.82 14.47 -0.17
C VAL A 160 5.75 14.46 -1.71
N ARG A 161 5.64 15.63 -2.36
CA ARG A 161 5.61 15.73 -3.82
C ARG A 161 6.87 15.18 -4.47
N LYS A 162 8.05 15.47 -3.90
CA LYS A 162 9.32 14.92 -4.38
C LYS A 162 9.33 13.39 -4.31
N GLU A 163 8.86 12.83 -3.21
CA GLU A 163 8.78 11.37 -3.05
C GLU A 163 7.78 10.71 -4.00
N VAL A 164 6.64 11.36 -4.24
CA VAL A 164 5.66 10.95 -5.26
C VAL A 164 6.30 10.94 -6.66
N GLU A 165 7.09 11.96 -6.99
CA GLU A 165 7.81 12.03 -8.26
C GLU A 165 8.84 10.89 -8.40
N GLU A 166 9.62 10.62 -7.35
CA GLU A 166 10.57 9.51 -7.31
C GLU A 166 9.87 8.15 -7.52
N LEU A 167 8.71 7.94 -6.87
CA LEU A 167 7.89 6.73 -7.03
C LEU A 167 7.31 6.58 -8.44
N ASN A 168 6.85 7.68 -9.05
CA ASN A 168 6.40 7.69 -10.44
C ASN A 168 7.54 7.33 -11.41
N ASN A 169 8.71 7.95 -11.24
CA ASN A 169 9.90 7.65 -12.02
C ASN A 169 10.34 6.19 -11.87
N PHE A 170 10.25 5.64 -10.66
CA PHE A 170 10.50 4.23 -10.40
C PHE A 170 9.53 3.33 -11.18
N LEU A 171 8.22 3.61 -11.15
CA LEU A 171 7.22 2.83 -11.89
C LEU A 171 7.47 2.82 -13.41
N LEU A 172 7.92 3.95 -13.98
CA LEU A 172 8.22 4.05 -15.41
C LEU A 172 9.40 3.15 -15.82
N LYS A 173 10.42 3.04 -14.96
CA LYS A 173 11.61 2.19 -15.19
C LYS A 173 11.35 0.69 -15.03
N GLN A 174 10.20 0.32 -14.46
CA GLN A 174 9.82 -1.07 -14.21
C GLN A 174 8.99 -1.68 -15.36
N LYS A 175 8.71 -0.94 -16.45
CA LYS A 175 7.96 -1.46 -17.60
C LYS A 175 8.67 -2.63 -18.28
#